data_AF-B3EKE0-F1
#
_entry.id   AF-B3EKE0-F1
#
_cell.length_a   1.000
_cell.length_b   1.000
_cell.length_c   1.000
_cell.angle_alpha   90.00
_cell.angle_beta   90.00
_cell.angle_gamma   90.00
#
_symmetry.space_group_name_H-M   'P 1'
#
loop_
_entity.id
_entity.type
_entity.pdbx_description
1 polymer ?
#
loop_
_entity_poly.entity_id
_entity_poly.type
_entity_poly.pdbx_seq_one_letter_code
_entity_poly.pdbx_strand_id
1 'polypeptide(L)'
;MEFMELVVLLVIIGFFALAIYNGKITLFIVTGLFLAMFIFLKIYEKVKAQEAERKDAERTREWKRKADEEAERARELKRKADEEARIKKHKEEQERLFNNMITLGNKSLSVFEEIPEHIRTAEEYLNQAEIDLKERAFAPFWDSIEYATTSLGHFDEGVKQINNNLSQYTELIKKYDNIPPQFPLARKSADKLSIANSASGRMKVIVRSAQCDFHFATIYEQRKTNQILVAGFTNLAQALNRIEWQISKSMANLAKSVDIMSSTLNDSMDHLADSVDSMSSTLNYSMNETHSRLDDMAQSVDHHHNELLKIKNDQVAREKRALKMLDNIQHHRKPSIFDQ
;
A
#
# COMPACT_ATOMS: atom_id res chain seq x y z
N MET A 1 8.22 -35.90 -58.52
CA MET A 1 7.93 -36.31 -59.91
C MET A 1 7.03 -37.52 -59.79
N GLU A 2 5.72 -37.26 -59.73
CA GLU A 2 4.73 -38.30 -59.41
C GLU A 2 4.49 -39.20 -60.62
N PHE A 3 4.08 -40.45 -60.38
CA PHE A 3 3.83 -41.49 -61.40
C PHE A 3 3.00 -41.00 -62.60
N MET A 4 2.13 -40.00 -62.41
CA MET A 4 1.38 -39.36 -63.51
C MET A 4 2.24 -38.58 -64.50
N GLU A 5 3.32 -37.93 -64.09
CA GLU A 5 4.20 -37.16 -65.01
C GLU A 5 4.94 -38.10 -65.98
N LEU A 6 5.27 -39.31 -65.52
CA LEU A 6 5.95 -40.33 -66.33
C LEU A 6 5.00 -40.98 -67.35
N VAL A 7 3.73 -41.16 -66.99
CA VAL A 7 2.68 -41.65 -67.91
C VAL A 7 2.39 -40.61 -69.00
N VAL A 8 2.30 -39.33 -68.65
CA VAL A 8 2.09 -38.24 -69.62
C VAL A 8 3.26 -38.16 -70.61
N LEU A 9 4.49 -38.31 -70.13
CA LEU A 9 5.68 -38.28 -70.98
C LEU A 9 5.73 -39.47 -71.96
N LEU A 10 5.31 -40.67 -71.52
CA LEU A 10 5.18 -41.84 -72.40
C LEU A 10 4.07 -41.70 -73.45
N VAL A 11 2.93 -41.08 -73.09
CA VAL A 11 1.85 -40.79 -74.03
C VAL A 11 2.29 -39.76 -75.09
N ILE A 12 3.08 -38.76 -74.70
CA ILE A 12 3.65 -37.75 -75.63
C ILE A 12 4.62 -38.42 -76.61
N ILE A 13 5.52 -39.28 -76.12
CA ILE A 13 6.46 -40.02 -76.98
C ILE A 13 5.71 -40.95 -77.95
N GLY A 14 4.67 -41.63 -77.47
CA GLY A 14 3.82 -42.48 -78.30
C GLY A 14 3.09 -41.72 -79.41
N PHE A 15 2.57 -40.52 -79.10
CA PHE A 15 1.96 -39.64 -80.09
C PHE A 15 2.98 -39.07 -81.09
N PHE A 16 4.20 -38.78 -80.65
CA PHE A 16 5.30 -38.32 -81.51
C PHE A 16 5.66 -39.37 -82.57
N ALA A 17 5.74 -40.64 -82.17
CA ALA A 17 6.03 -41.75 -83.08
C ALA A 17 4.91 -41.96 -84.11
N LEU A 18 3.63 -41.81 -83.72
CA LEU A 18 2.48 -41.99 -84.60
C LEU A 18 2.28 -40.83 -85.61
N ALA A 19 2.72 -39.63 -85.25
CA ALA A 19 2.60 -38.43 -86.08
C ALA A 19 3.64 -38.38 -87.21
N ILE A 20 4.87 -38.85 -86.96
CA ILE A 20 5.92 -38.99 -87.99
C ILE A 20 5.47 -39.96 -89.09
N TYR A 21 4.71 -41.00 -88.73
CA TYR A 21 4.24 -42.01 -89.68
C TYR A 21 3.13 -41.52 -90.64
N ASN A 22 2.35 -40.49 -90.30
CA ASN A 22 1.11 -40.14 -91.01
C ASN A 22 1.10 -38.80 -91.75
N GLY A 23 2.19 -38.01 -91.74
CA GLY A 23 2.32 -36.81 -92.58
C GLY A 23 1.32 -35.66 -92.33
N LYS A 24 0.64 -35.63 -91.17
CA LYS A 24 -0.38 -34.62 -90.81
C LYS A 24 0.12 -33.64 -89.74
N ILE A 25 0.99 -32.71 -90.15
CA ILE A 25 1.63 -31.71 -89.28
C ILE A 25 0.61 -30.73 -88.64
N THR A 26 -0.49 -30.41 -89.33
CA THR A 26 -1.50 -29.44 -88.87
C THR A 26 -2.29 -29.91 -87.64
N LEU A 27 -2.56 -31.20 -87.50
CA LEU A 27 -3.26 -31.74 -86.32
C LEU A 27 -2.39 -31.63 -85.06
N PHE A 28 -1.06 -31.73 -85.20
CA PHE A 28 -0.09 -31.67 -84.10
C PHE A 28 0.10 -30.26 -83.54
N ILE A 29 0.05 -29.23 -84.40
CA ILE A 29 0.11 -27.83 -83.95
C ILE A 29 -1.12 -27.52 -83.09
N VAL A 30 -2.31 -27.97 -83.51
CA VAL A 30 -3.55 -27.75 -82.76
C VAL A 30 -3.53 -28.52 -81.44
N THR A 31 -3.18 -29.81 -81.42
CA THR A 31 -3.13 -30.59 -80.17
C THR A 31 -2.04 -30.12 -79.22
N GLY A 32 -0.88 -29.71 -79.73
CA GLY A 32 0.20 -29.11 -78.96
C GLY A 32 -0.20 -27.77 -78.30
N LEU A 33 -0.95 -26.93 -79.01
CA LEU A 33 -1.49 -25.68 -78.46
C LEU A 33 -2.54 -25.93 -77.38
N PHE A 34 -3.43 -26.91 -77.58
CA PHE A 34 -4.40 -27.31 -76.55
C PHE A 34 -3.71 -27.86 -75.29
N LEU A 35 -2.66 -28.66 -75.46
CA LEU A 35 -1.89 -29.20 -74.34
C LEU A 35 -1.14 -28.10 -73.59
N ALA A 36 -0.50 -27.18 -74.32
CA ALA A 36 0.16 -26.01 -73.73
C ALA A 36 -0.83 -25.12 -72.96
N MET A 37 -2.02 -24.89 -73.53
CA MET A 37 -3.09 -24.14 -72.87
C MET A 37 -3.59 -24.84 -71.60
N PHE A 38 -3.71 -26.18 -71.63
CA PHE A 38 -4.12 -26.96 -70.47
C PHE A 38 -3.08 -26.93 -69.35
N ILE A 39 -1.79 -27.08 -69.69
CA ILE A 39 -0.67 -26.96 -68.75
C ILE A 39 -0.64 -25.54 -68.16
N PHE A 40 -0.81 -24.50 -68.98
CA PHE A 40 -0.86 -23.12 -68.53
C PHE A 40 -2.02 -22.86 -67.56
N LEU A 41 -3.23 -23.38 -67.84
CA LEU A 41 -4.37 -23.29 -66.94
C LEU A 41 -4.11 -23.96 -65.59
N LYS A 42 -3.47 -25.13 -65.58
CA LYS A 42 -3.12 -25.83 -64.33
C LYS A 42 -2.05 -25.09 -63.52
N ILE A 43 -1.05 -24.52 -64.17
CA ILE A 43 -0.05 -23.67 -63.51
C ILE A 43 -0.72 -22.41 -62.93
N TYR A 44 -1.62 -21.78 -63.69
CA TYR A 44 -2.36 -20.60 -63.25
C TYR A 44 -3.24 -20.88 -62.03
N GLU A 45 -3.96 -22.00 -62.03
CA GLU A 45 -4.79 -22.45 -60.90
C GLU A 45 -3.94 -22.69 -59.64
N LYS A 46 -2.77 -23.33 -59.79
CA LYS A 46 -1.85 -23.62 -58.67
C LYS A 46 -1.21 -22.35 -58.09
N VAL A 47 -0.80 -21.40 -58.95
CA VAL A 47 -0.26 -20.11 -58.51
C VAL A 47 -1.33 -19.30 -57.76
N LYS A 48 -2.56 -19.27 -58.27
CA LYS A 48 -3.68 -18.59 -57.61
C LYS A 48 -4.04 -19.21 -56.25
N ALA A 49 -3.98 -20.54 -56.14
CA ALA A 49 -4.18 -21.25 -54.87
C ALA A 49 -3.07 -20.92 -53.85
N GLN A 50 -1.81 -20.88 -54.28
CA GLN A 50 -0.69 -20.48 -53.40
C GLN A 50 -0.79 -19.03 -52.95
N GLU A 51 -1.24 -18.11 -53.81
CA GLU A 51 -1.48 -16.72 -53.42
C GLU A 51 -2.63 -16.57 -52.43
N ALA A 52 -3.71 -17.34 -52.58
CA ALA A 52 -4.81 -17.34 -51.63
C ALA A 52 -4.38 -17.86 -50.26
N GLU A 53 -3.62 -18.97 -50.22
CA GLU A 53 -3.09 -19.55 -48.99
C GLU A 53 -2.10 -18.60 -48.28
N ARG A 54 -1.23 -17.92 -49.03
CA ARG A 54 -0.33 -16.89 -48.47
C ARG A 54 -1.11 -15.73 -47.86
N LYS A 55 -2.14 -15.23 -48.54
CA LYS A 55 -3.01 -14.15 -48.04
C LYS A 55 -3.84 -14.57 -46.82
N ASP A 56 -4.25 -15.83 -46.73
CA ASP A 56 -4.95 -16.36 -45.54
C ASP A 56 -3.97 -16.56 -44.37
N ALA A 57 -2.76 -17.04 -44.64
CA ALA A 57 -1.70 -17.18 -43.64
C ALA A 57 -1.27 -15.80 -43.08
N GLU A 58 -1.12 -14.79 -43.94
CA GLU A 58 -0.83 -13.41 -43.54
C GLU A 58 -1.95 -12.82 -42.69
N ARG A 59 -3.22 -12.94 -43.12
CA ARG A 59 -4.38 -12.49 -42.33
C ARG A 59 -4.45 -13.17 -40.97
N THR A 60 -4.15 -14.46 -40.91
CA THR A 60 -4.14 -15.22 -39.65
C THR A 60 -3.02 -14.75 -38.72
N ARG A 61 -1.83 -14.44 -39.25
CA ARG A 61 -0.71 -13.88 -38.46
C ARG A 61 -1.03 -12.48 -37.95
N GLU A 62 -1.63 -11.63 -38.79
CA GLU A 62 -2.06 -10.31 -38.37
C GLU A 62 -3.13 -10.36 -37.29
N TRP A 63 -4.10 -11.26 -37.43
CA TRP A 63 -5.16 -11.44 -36.43
C TRP A 63 -4.60 -11.94 -35.10
N LYS A 64 -3.68 -12.92 -35.14
CA LYS A 64 -2.96 -13.39 -33.94
C LYS A 64 -2.14 -12.27 -33.29
N ARG A 65 -1.38 -11.50 -34.07
CA ARG A 65 -0.60 -10.37 -33.55
C ARG A 65 -1.47 -9.32 -32.88
N LYS A 66 -2.60 -8.95 -33.51
CA LYS A 66 -3.56 -8.01 -32.92
C LYS A 66 -4.19 -8.56 -31.63
N ALA A 67 -4.54 -9.85 -31.62
CA ALA A 67 -5.08 -10.51 -30.44
C ALA A 67 -4.04 -10.58 -29.29
N ASP A 68 -2.77 -10.84 -29.59
CA ASP A 68 -1.69 -10.84 -28.60
C ASP A 68 -1.40 -9.43 -28.05
N GLU A 69 -1.33 -8.42 -28.92
CA GLU A 69 -1.17 -7.00 -28.55
C GLU A 69 -2.35 -6.49 -27.69
N GLU A 70 -3.56 -6.97 -27.95
CA GLU A 70 -4.76 -6.64 -27.16
C GLU A 70 -4.76 -7.37 -25.81
N ALA A 71 -4.35 -8.65 -25.79
CA ALA A 71 -4.22 -9.42 -24.56
C ALA A 71 -3.13 -8.83 -23.64
N GLU A 72 -2.01 -8.36 -24.19
CA GLU A 72 -0.95 -7.70 -23.43
C GLU A 72 -1.41 -6.36 -22.84
N ARG A 73 -2.08 -5.52 -23.65
CA ARG A 73 -2.72 -4.29 -23.15
C ARG A 73 -3.74 -4.56 -22.05
N ALA A 74 -4.56 -5.61 -22.19
CA ALA A 74 -5.52 -6.00 -21.17
C ALA A 74 -4.84 -6.45 -19.86
N ARG A 75 -3.72 -7.17 -19.94
CA ARG A 75 -2.92 -7.56 -18.77
C ARG A 75 -2.28 -6.35 -18.09
N GLU A 76 -1.75 -5.40 -18.85
CA GLU A 76 -1.17 -4.19 -18.28
C GLU A 76 -2.22 -3.32 -17.58
N LEU A 77 -3.38 -3.14 -18.20
CA LEU A 77 -4.51 -2.42 -17.60
C LEU A 77 -4.98 -3.10 -16.32
N LYS A 78 -5.10 -4.43 -16.33
CA LYS A 78 -5.45 -5.19 -15.14
C LYS A 78 -4.42 -5.03 -14.02
N ARG A 79 -3.12 -5.12 -14.35
CA ARG A 79 -2.04 -4.93 -13.37
C ARG A 79 -2.06 -3.53 -12.76
N LYS A 80 -2.30 -2.50 -13.56
CA LYS A 80 -2.44 -1.11 -13.08
C LYS A 80 -3.67 -0.97 -12.17
N ALA A 81 -4.82 -1.51 -12.57
CA ALA A 81 -6.04 -1.48 -11.78
C ALA A 81 -5.90 -2.24 -10.45
N ASP A 82 -5.26 -3.41 -10.46
CA ASP A 82 -4.99 -4.21 -9.26
C ASP A 82 -4.04 -3.47 -8.30
N GLU A 83 -3.02 -2.78 -8.83
CA GLU A 83 -2.09 -1.97 -8.03
C GLU A 83 -2.77 -0.73 -7.44
N GLU A 84 -3.55 -0.01 -8.24
CA GLU A 84 -4.34 1.14 -7.76
C GLU A 84 -5.35 0.71 -6.69
N ALA A 85 -6.01 -0.44 -6.86
CA ALA A 85 -6.91 -0.99 -5.86
C ALA A 85 -6.19 -1.36 -4.56
N ARG A 86 -4.97 -1.92 -4.65
CA ARG A 86 -4.12 -2.23 -3.49
C ARG A 86 -3.72 -0.97 -2.74
N ILE A 87 -3.26 0.06 -3.45
CA ILE A 87 -2.88 1.36 -2.86
C ILE A 87 -4.09 2.01 -2.20
N LYS A 88 -5.24 2.02 -2.87
CA LYS A 88 -6.48 2.59 -2.34
C LYS A 88 -6.92 1.89 -1.05
N LYS A 89 -6.97 0.55 -1.07
CA LYS A 89 -7.35 -0.24 0.11
C LYS A 89 -6.39 -0.01 1.28
N HIS A 90 -5.10 0.08 0.99
CA HIS A 90 -4.09 0.39 2.00
C HIS A 90 -4.31 1.79 2.60
N LYS A 91 -4.54 2.81 1.76
CA LYS A 91 -4.84 4.17 2.21
C LYS A 91 -6.09 4.24 3.10
N GLU A 92 -7.16 3.55 2.70
CA GLU A 92 -8.41 3.47 3.48
C GLU A 92 -8.18 2.81 4.84
N GLU A 93 -7.35 1.75 4.89
CA GLU A 93 -6.97 1.09 6.15
C GLU A 93 -6.19 2.04 7.06
N GLN A 94 -5.19 2.74 6.52
CA GLN A 94 -4.39 3.72 7.27
C GLN A 94 -5.27 4.87 7.79
N GLU A 95 -6.20 5.38 6.99
CA GLU A 95 -7.16 6.41 7.42
C GLU A 95 -8.09 5.89 8.54
N ARG A 96 -8.54 4.64 8.45
CA ARG A 96 -9.34 4.01 9.51
C ARG A 96 -8.55 3.88 10.81
N LEU A 97 -7.29 3.45 10.74
CA LEU A 97 -6.40 3.37 11.91
C LEU A 97 -6.21 4.75 12.54
N PHE A 98 -5.96 5.78 11.73
CA PHE A 98 -5.83 7.17 12.17
C PHE A 98 -7.08 7.66 12.91
N ASN A 99 -8.26 7.49 12.32
CA ASN A 99 -9.52 7.92 12.92
C ASN A 99 -9.84 7.17 14.23
N ASN A 100 -9.49 5.88 14.31
CA ASN A 100 -9.62 5.10 15.54
C ASN A 100 -8.70 5.64 16.64
N MET A 101 -7.45 5.98 16.31
CA MET A 101 -6.50 6.57 17.26
C MET A 101 -7.00 7.91 17.81
N ILE A 102 -7.52 8.80 16.95
CA ILE A 102 -8.15 10.06 17.37
C ILE A 102 -9.35 9.79 18.29
N THR A 103 -10.19 8.84 17.93
CA THR A 103 -11.38 8.48 18.73
C THR A 103 -11.00 7.98 20.12
N LEU A 104 -9.98 7.13 20.23
CA LEU A 104 -9.47 6.65 21.51
C LEU A 104 -8.86 7.78 22.36
N GLY A 105 -8.13 8.71 21.71
CA GLY A 105 -7.61 9.91 22.34
C GLY A 105 -8.73 10.77 22.92
N ASN A 106 -9.73 11.11 22.12
CA ASN A 106 -10.85 11.95 22.53
C ASN A 106 -11.69 11.31 23.65
N LYS A 107 -11.95 9.99 23.56
CA LYS A 107 -12.63 9.24 24.63
C LYS A 107 -11.85 9.32 25.94
N SER A 108 -10.53 9.17 25.88
CA SER A 108 -9.68 9.24 27.07
C SER A 108 -9.63 10.64 27.65
N LEU A 109 -9.64 11.67 26.81
CA LEU A 109 -9.69 13.06 27.24
C LEU A 109 -11.01 13.37 27.96
N SER A 110 -12.15 12.98 27.40
CA SER A 110 -13.47 13.14 28.04
C SER A 110 -13.50 12.50 29.43
N VAL A 111 -13.04 11.25 29.54
CA VAL A 111 -12.98 10.55 30.83
C VAL A 111 -12.02 11.26 31.81
N PHE A 112 -10.89 11.77 31.31
CA PHE A 112 -9.93 12.51 32.13
C PHE A 112 -10.50 13.84 32.65
N GLU A 113 -11.35 14.51 31.88
CA GLU A 113 -12.04 15.74 32.29
C GLU A 113 -13.10 15.50 33.37
N GLU A 114 -13.72 14.32 33.39
CA GLU A 114 -14.73 13.92 34.38
C GLU A 114 -14.12 13.45 35.71
N ILE A 115 -12.95 12.81 35.67
CA ILE A 115 -12.29 12.21 36.83
C ILE A 115 -12.11 13.16 38.05
N PRO A 116 -11.66 14.42 37.89
CA PRO A 116 -11.46 15.33 39.02
C PRO A 116 -12.72 15.57 39.85
N GLU A 117 -13.87 15.57 39.19
CA GLU A 117 -15.17 15.78 39.84
C GLU A 117 -15.47 14.65 40.83
N HIS A 118 -15.19 13.40 40.45
CA HIS A 118 -15.36 12.26 41.35
C HIS A 118 -14.49 12.36 42.61
N ILE A 119 -13.25 12.86 42.48
CA ILE A 119 -12.37 13.08 43.64
C ILE A 119 -12.95 14.19 44.53
N ARG A 120 -13.38 15.30 43.94
CA ARG A 120 -13.98 16.43 44.66
C ARG A 120 -15.21 15.97 45.46
N THR A 121 -16.13 15.26 44.80
CA THR A 121 -17.33 14.71 45.44
C THR A 121 -16.98 13.73 46.55
N ALA A 122 -15.98 12.87 46.36
CA ALA A 122 -15.52 11.96 47.42
C ALA A 122 -15.04 12.75 48.65
N GLU A 123 -14.18 13.76 48.45
CA GLU A 123 -13.65 14.58 49.54
C GLU A 123 -14.76 15.36 50.27
N GLU A 124 -15.79 15.83 49.56
CA GLU A 124 -16.96 16.49 50.16
C GLU A 124 -17.74 15.57 51.10
N TYR A 125 -18.00 14.34 50.66
CA TYR A 125 -18.65 13.33 51.51
C TYR A 125 -17.75 12.90 52.67
N LEU A 126 -16.43 12.84 52.50
CA LEU A 126 -15.51 12.57 53.61
C LEU A 126 -15.51 13.70 54.64
N ASN A 127 -15.57 14.95 54.20
CA ASN A 127 -15.71 16.10 55.11
C ASN A 127 -17.04 16.02 55.89
N GLN A 128 -18.14 15.65 55.21
CA GLN A 128 -19.42 15.44 55.88
C GLN A 128 -19.36 14.28 56.88
N ALA A 129 -18.74 13.16 56.52
CA ALA A 129 -18.55 12.02 57.42
C ALA A 129 -17.75 12.40 58.68
N GLU A 130 -16.75 13.27 58.57
CA GLU A 130 -16.02 13.76 59.75
C GLU A 130 -16.89 14.62 60.69
N ILE A 131 -17.82 15.41 60.13
CA ILE A 131 -18.80 16.18 60.91
C ILE A 131 -19.76 15.22 61.60
N ASP A 132 -20.37 14.30 60.84
CA ASP A 132 -21.33 13.31 61.34
C ASP A 132 -20.71 12.43 62.44
N LEU A 133 -19.43 12.08 62.30
CA LEU A 133 -18.68 11.33 63.30
C LEU A 133 -18.55 12.10 64.62
N LYS A 134 -18.22 13.40 64.55
CA LYS A 134 -18.10 14.29 65.73
C LYS A 134 -19.44 14.49 66.42
N GLU A 135 -20.51 14.63 65.63
CA GLU A 135 -21.87 14.83 66.12
C GLU A 135 -22.55 13.53 66.57
N ARG A 136 -21.89 12.38 66.40
CA ARG A 136 -22.44 11.03 66.65
C ARG A 136 -23.70 10.76 65.82
N ALA A 137 -23.79 11.34 64.63
CA ALA A 137 -24.86 11.10 63.66
C ALA A 137 -24.60 9.77 62.93
N PHE A 138 -25.04 8.66 63.53
CA PHE A 138 -24.60 7.33 63.11
C PHE A 138 -24.99 6.90 61.69
N ALA A 139 -26.26 7.07 61.30
CA ALA A 139 -26.72 6.68 59.96
C ALA A 139 -26.19 7.63 58.85
N PRO A 140 -26.29 8.97 59.00
CA PRO A 140 -25.72 9.92 58.04
C PRO A 140 -24.23 9.70 57.77
N PHE A 141 -23.45 9.38 58.81
CA PHE A 141 -22.05 9.03 58.68
C PHE A 141 -21.83 7.89 57.66
N TRP A 142 -22.55 6.78 57.81
CA TRP A 142 -22.38 5.63 56.93
C TRP A 142 -22.88 5.93 55.51
N ASP A 143 -23.94 6.71 55.36
CA ASP A 143 -24.41 7.17 54.05
C ASP A 143 -23.29 7.98 53.35
N SER A 144 -22.66 8.93 54.06
CA SER A 144 -21.53 9.72 53.56
C SER A 144 -20.33 8.84 53.14
N ILE A 145 -19.98 7.82 53.93
CA ILE A 145 -18.92 6.85 53.58
C ILE A 145 -19.29 6.05 52.32
N GLU A 146 -20.54 5.62 52.17
CA GLU A 146 -21.02 4.88 51.00
C GLU A 146 -20.95 5.75 49.72
N TYR A 147 -21.36 7.01 49.81
CA TYR A 147 -21.25 7.95 48.68
C TYR A 147 -19.80 8.26 48.32
N ALA A 148 -18.92 8.51 49.31
CA ALA A 148 -17.50 8.71 49.08
C ALA A 148 -16.85 7.49 48.39
N THR A 149 -17.18 6.29 48.88
CA THR A 149 -16.73 5.02 48.29
C THR A 149 -17.20 4.89 46.83
N THR A 150 -18.42 5.35 46.54
CA THR A 150 -18.99 5.33 45.18
C THR A 150 -18.27 6.25 44.22
N SER A 151 -18.02 7.49 44.64
CA SER A 151 -17.28 8.44 43.82
C SER A 151 -15.84 7.97 43.56
N LEU A 152 -15.16 7.41 44.57
CA LEU A 152 -13.82 6.82 44.40
C LEU A 152 -13.83 5.58 43.48
N GLY A 153 -14.93 4.83 43.47
CA GLY A 153 -15.13 3.72 42.54
C GLY A 153 -15.25 4.19 41.08
N HIS A 154 -16.03 5.24 40.82
CA HIS A 154 -16.13 5.85 39.48
C HIS A 154 -14.79 6.44 39.01
N PHE A 155 -14.04 7.05 39.93
CA PHE A 155 -12.66 7.47 39.66
C PHE A 155 -11.81 6.31 39.13
N ASP A 156 -11.80 5.17 39.84
CA ASP A 156 -11.00 4.01 39.47
C ASP A 156 -11.42 3.44 38.11
N GLU A 157 -12.73 3.38 37.83
CA GLU A 157 -13.26 2.95 36.55
C GLU A 157 -12.82 3.87 35.41
N GLY A 158 -12.86 5.20 35.62
CA GLY A 158 -12.33 6.16 34.64
C GLY A 158 -10.85 5.94 34.33
N VAL A 159 -10.02 5.71 35.36
CA VAL A 159 -8.59 5.41 35.18
C VAL A 159 -8.37 4.10 34.41
N LYS A 160 -9.18 3.07 34.66
CA LYS A 160 -9.14 1.81 33.91
C LYS A 160 -9.55 1.98 32.45
N GLN A 161 -10.55 2.80 32.17
CA GLN A 161 -10.98 3.10 30.80
C GLN A 161 -9.88 3.82 30.01
N ILE A 162 -9.22 4.82 30.62
CA ILE A 162 -8.07 5.49 30.00
C ILE A 162 -6.95 4.48 29.71
N ASN A 163 -6.63 3.61 30.67
CA ASN A 163 -5.66 2.53 30.48
C ASN A 163 -5.99 1.61 29.30
N ASN A 164 -7.26 1.18 29.20
CA ASN A 164 -7.71 0.33 28.11
C ASN A 164 -7.58 1.04 26.75
N ASN A 165 -7.95 2.33 26.69
CA ASN A 165 -7.81 3.13 25.48
C ASN A 165 -6.34 3.31 25.08
N LEU A 166 -5.45 3.55 26.04
CA LEU A 166 -4.00 3.62 25.82
C LEU A 166 -3.43 2.31 25.28
N SER A 167 -3.86 1.17 25.84
CA SER A 167 -3.43 -0.15 25.36
C SER A 167 -3.89 -0.38 23.93
N GLN A 168 -5.14 -0.07 23.60
CA GLN A 168 -5.65 -0.20 22.23
C GLN A 168 -4.95 0.75 21.27
N TYR A 169 -4.73 2.00 21.68
CA TYR A 169 -3.99 3.00 20.90
C TYR A 169 -2.57 2.50 20.59
N THR A 170 -1.87 1.93 21.59
CA THR A 170 -0.53 1.37 21.43
C THR A 170 -0.50 0.24 20.39
N GLU A 171 -1.53 -0.62 20.34
CA GLU A 171 -1.65 -1.67 19.33
C GLU A 171 -1.95 -1.12 17.92
N LEU A 172 -2.57 0.05 17.81
CA LEU A 172 -2.80 0.71 16.52
C LEU A 172 -1.53 1.36 15.97
N ILE A 173 -0.68 1.96 16.83
CA ILE A 173 0.63 2.50 16.42
C ILE A 173 1.44 1.46 15.66
N LYS A 174 1.51 0.22 16.19
CA LYS A 174 2.29 -0.88 15.60
C LYS A 174 1.85 -1.27 14.19
N LYS A 175 0.63 -0.92 13.78
CA LYS A 175 0.05 -1.23 12.46
C LYS A 175 -0.02 -0.01 11.54
N TYR A 176 0.30 1.16 12.07
CA TYR A 176 0.17 2.42 11.36
C TYR A 176 1.51 2.79 10.75
N ASP A 177 1.49 3.10 9.45
CA ASP A 177 2.73 3.27 8.68
C ASP A 177 3.18 4.73 8.59
N ASN A 178 2.47 5.66 9.23
CA ASN A 178 2.81 7.08 9.24
C ASN A 178 3.00 7.59 10.67
N ILE A 179 3.26 8.88 10.82
CA ILE A 179 3.41 9.54 12.13
C ILE A 179 2.06 9.48 12.87
N PRO A 180 1.97 8.76 14.01
CA PRO A 180 0.71 8.65 14.74
C PRO A 180 0.25 10.00 15.30
N PRO A 181 -1.07 10.25 15.40
CA PRO A 181 -1.59 11.49 15.98
C PRO A 181 -1.33 11.52 17.48
N GLN A 182 -0.78 12.62 18.01
CA GLN A 182 -0.42 12.72 19.43
C GLN A 182 -1.58 12.35 20.37
N PHE A 183 -1.31 11.49 21.35
CA PHE A 183 -2.28 11.18 22.40
C PHE A 183 -2.47 12.39 23.34
N PRO A 184 -3.72 12.79 23.65
CA PRO A 184 -3.98 14.08 24.31
C PRO A 184 -3.59 14.15 25.79
N LEU A 185 -3.27 13.02 26.43
CA LEU A 185 -2.88 12.96 27.83
C LEU A 185 -1.36 12.83 27.98
N ALA A 186 -0.74 13.83 28.58
CA ALA A 186 0.67 13.80 28.96
C ALA A 186 0.87 13.07 30.30
N ARG A 187 2.05 12.47 30.49
CA ARG A 187 2.45 11.81 31.75
C ARG A 187 2.23 12.68 32.99
N LYS A 188 2.62 13.96 32.92
CA LYS A 188 2.44 14.93 34.02
C LYS A 188 0.98 15.15 34.41
N SER A 189 0.05 14.97 33.46
CA SER A 189 -1.39 15.08 33.74
C SER A 189 -1.89 13.87 34.51
N ALA A 190 -1.39 12.67 34.19
CA ALA A 190 -1.70 11.45 34.93
C ALA A 190 -1.14 11.49 36.36
N ASP A 191 0.06 12.05 36.57
CA ASP A 191 0.67 12.15 37.91
C ASP A 191 -0.20 12.96 38.89
N LYS A 192 -0.93 13.98 38.40
CA LYS A 192 -1.83 14.80 39.22
C LYS A 192 -3.02 14.03 39.79
N LEU A 193 -3.37 12.88 39.21
CA LEU A 193 -4.45 12.03 39.71
C LEU A 193 -4.07 11.27 40.98
N SER A 194 -2.79 11.33 41.41
CA SER A 194 -2.35 10.72 42.67
C SER A 194 -3.05 11.27 43.91
N ILE A 195 -3.72 12.43 43.81
CA ILE A 195 -4.54 13.01 44.87
C ILE A 195 -5.66 12.06 45.34
N ALA A 196 -6.14 11.15 44.48
CA ALA A 196 -7.12 10.13 44.87
C ALA A 196 -6.60 9.16 45.96
N ASN A 197 -5.28 8.94 46.04
CA ASN A 197 -4.69 8.15 47.12
C ASN A 197 -4.91 8.82 48.48
N SER A 198 -4.84 10.16 48.53
CA SER A 198 -5.12 10.93 49.75
C SER A 198 -6.57 10.71 50.21
N ALA A 199 -7.54 10.87 49.30
CA ALA A 199 -8.96 10.66 49.60
C ALA A 199 -9.23 9.24 50.14
N SER A 200 -8.69 8.21 49.47
CA SER A 200 -8.87 6.81 49.91
C SER A 200 -8.20 6.52 51.27
N GLY A 201 -7.02 7.09 51.52
CA GLY A 201 -6.32 6.98 52.80
C GLY A 201 -7.07 7.68 53.93
N ARG A 202 -7.59 8.90 53.68
CA ARG A 202 -8.45 9.64 54.61
C ARG A 202 -9.69 8.83 54.98
N MET A 203 -10.40 8.29 53.99
CA MET A 203 -11.59 7.48 54.22
C MET A 203 -11.31 6.29 55.15
N LYS A 204 -10.19 5.59 54.94
CA LYS A 204 -9.78 4.47 55.78
C LYS A 204 -9.54 4.89 57.23
N VAL A 205 -8.93 6.05 57.47
CA VAL A 205 -8.71 6.61 58.81
C VAL A 205 -10.04 6.94 59.49
N ILE A 206 -10.94 7.62 58.79
CA ILE A 206 -12.27 8.01 59.31
C ILE A 206 -13.09 6.77 59.68
N VAL A 207 -13.16 5.79 58.78
CA VAL A 207 -13.87 4.52 59.00
C VAL A 207 -13.25 3.74 60.16
N ARG A 208 -11.92 3.68 60.25
CA ARG A 208 -11.22 3.04 61.37
C ARG A 208 -11.62 3.68 62.70
N SER A 209 -11.69 5.01 62.75
CA SER A 209 -12.12 5.75 63.95
C SER A 209 -13.56 5.42 64.32
N ALA A 210 -14.48 5.38 63.36
CA ALA A 210 -15.87 5.04 63.61
C ALA A 210 -16.03 3.59 64.09
N GLN A 211 -15.29 2.64 63.51
CA GLN A 211 -15.32 1.23 63.94
C GLN A 211 -14.81 1.01 65.37
N CYS A 212 -14.08 1.95 65.95
CA CYS A 212 -13.68 1.89 67.36
C CYS A 212 -14.80 2.32 68.33
N ASP A 213 -15.88 2.95 67.85
CA ASP A 213 -17.08 3.24 68.65
C ASP A 213 -18.14 2.14 68.43
N PHE A 214 -18.65 1.60 69.53
CA PHE A 214 -19.60 0.47 69.53
C PHE A 214 -20.87 0.72 68.70
N HIS A 215 -21.43 1.94 68.72
CA HIS A 215 -22.68 2.24 68.03
C HIS A 215 -22.47 2.28 66.51
N PHE A 216 -21.39 2.93 66.08
CA PHE A 216 -20.99 2.97 64.67
C PHE A 216 -20.65 1.56 64.16
N ALA A 217 -19.89 0.78 64.93
CA ALA A 217 -19.54 -0.59 64.58
C ALA A 217 -20.78 -1.50 64.44
N THR A 218 -21.79 -1.34 65.31
CA THR A 218 -23.03 -2.13 65.21
C THR A 218 -23.79 -1.86 63.91
N ILE A 219 -23.88 -0.59 63.49
CA ILE A 219 -24.53 -0.24 62.21
C ILE A 219 -23.69 -0.70 61.02
N TYR A 220 -22.36 -0.62 61.13
CA TYR A 220 -21.46 -1.19 60.13
C TYR A 220 -21.72 -2.69 59.93
N GLU A 221 -21.83 -3.47 61.00
CA GLU A 221 -22.09 -4.90 60.94
C GLU A 221 -23.42 -5.23 60.23
N GLN A 222 -24.41 -4.35 60.35
CA GLN A 222 -25.68 -4.48 59.63
C GLN A 222 -25.56 -4.11 58.15
N ARG A 223 -24.74 -3.11 57.81
CA ARG A 223 -24.64 -2.56 56.44
C ARG A 223 -23.55 -3.20 55.59
N LYS A 224 -22.55 -3.82 56.19
CA LYS A 224 -21.35 -4.34 55.48
C LYS A 224 -21.65 -5.40 54.43
N THR A 225 -22.77 -6.11 54.56
CA THR A 225 -23.23 -7.15 53.62
C THR A 225 -24.31 -6.66 52.66
N ASN A 226 -24.82 -5.44 52.84
CA ASN A 226 -25.75 -4.88 51.88
C ASN A 226 -25.02 -4.80 50.54
N GLN A 227 -25.67 -5.35 49.51
CA GLN A 227 -25.15 -5.29 48.15
C GLN A 227 -25.24 -3.85 47.67
N ILE A 228 -24.25 -3.06 48.02
CA ILE A 228 -23.98 -1.82 47.32
C ILE A 228 -23.11 -2.24 46.16
N LEU A 229 -23.71 -2.40 44.98
CA LEU A 229 -23.04 -2.61 43.69
C LEU A 229 -22.30 -1.32 43.33
N VAL A 230 -21.33 -0.95 44.15
CA VAL A 230 -20.54 0.26 43.98
C VAL A 230 -19.40 -0.08 43.04
N ALA A 231 -19.49 0.36 41.79
CA ALA A 231 -18.34 0.46 40.88
C ALA A 231 -17.40 -0.79 40.88
N GLY A 232 -18.00 -1.99 40.85
CA GLY A 232 -17.26 -3.27 40.81
C GLY A 232 -16.99 -3.93 42.18
N PHE A 233 -17.44 -3.35 43.28
CA PHE A 233 -17.44 -4.00 44.61
C PHE A 233 -18.81 -4.64 44.91
N THR A 234 -18.79 -5.81 45.55
CA THR A 234 -20.01 -6.55 45.90
C THR A 234 -20.68 -5.98 47.16
N ASN A 235 -19.92 -5.33 48.03
CA ASN A 235 -20.43 -4.69 49.26
C ASN A 235 -19.43 -3.67 49.83
N LEU A 236 -19.90 -2.89 50.82
CA LEU A 236 -19.12 -1.84 51.48
C LEU A 236 -17.86 -2.37 52.17
N ALA A 237 -17.91 -3.54 52.81
CA ALA A 237 -16.72 -4.12 53.44
C ALA A 237 -15.63 -4.43 52.42
N GLN A 238 -15.99 -4.99 51.26
CA GLN A 238 -15.03 -5.26 50.21
C GLN A 238 -14.44 -3.96 49.63
N ALA A 239 -15.29 -2.95 49.42
CA ALA A 239 -14.86 -1.66 48.89
C ALA A 239 -13.86 -0.97 49.82
N LEU A 240 -14.19 -0.83 51.11
CA LEU A 240 -13.33 -0.19 52.11
C LEU A 240 -11.97 -0.88 52.27
N ASN A 241 -11.91 -2.20 52.10
CA ASN A 241 -10.67 -2.95 52.21
C ASN A 241 -9.79 -2.90 50.94
N ARG A 242 -10.38 -2.62 49.76
CA ARG A 242 -9.69 -2.78 48.47
C ARG A 242 -9.46 -1.49 47.72
N ILE A 243 -10.26 -0.46 47.95
CA ILE A 243 -10.29 0.74 47.10
C ILE A 243 -8.96 1.48 47.05
N GLU A 244 -8.25 1.60 48.18
CA GLU A 244 -6.92 2.21 48.26
C GLU A 244 -5.90 1.46 47.37
N TRP A 245 -5.84 0.13 47.51
CA TRP A 245 -4.95 -0.72 46.72
C TRP A 245 -5.34 -0.70 45.23
N GLN A 246 -6.64 -0.71 44.93
CA GLN A 246 -7.17 -0.73 43.58
C GLN A 246 -6.87 0.57 42.84
N ILE A 247 -7.12 1.72 43.47
CA ILE A 247 -6.75 3.04 42.94
C ILE A 247 -5.24 3.13 42.72
N SER A 248 -4.44 2.73 43.72
CA SER A 248 -2.98 2.74 43.61
C SER A 248 -2.49 1.88 42.44
N LYS A 249 -3.08 0.69 42.26
CA LYS A 249 -2.75 -0.21 41.16
C LYS A 249 -3.18 0.35 39.81
N SER A 250 -4.38 0.90 39.69
CA SER A 250 -4.90 1.50 38.44
C SER A 250 -4.04 2.69 38.02
N MET A 251 -3.59 3.52 38.98
CA MET A 251 -2.67 4.63 38.75
C MET A 251 -1.27 4.16 38.33
N ALA A 252 -0.71 3.15 39.01
CA ALA A 252 0.58 2.57 38.63
C ALA A 252 0.53 1.97 37.22
N ASN A 253 -0.57 1.30 36.89
CA ASN A 253 -0.83 0.79 35.54
C ASN A 253 -0.96 1.94 34.53
N LEU A 254 -1.63 3.04 34.88
CA LEU A 254 -1.74 4.22 34.01
C LEU A 254 -0.37 4.81 33.69
N ALA A 255 0.46 5.04 34.71
CA ALA A 255 1.82 5.54 34.52
C ALA A 255 2.62 4.61 33.60
N LYS A 256 2.56 3.29 33.86
CA LYS A 256 3.22 2.28 33.02
C LYS A 256 2.70 2.27 31.58
N SER A 257 1.39 2.35 31.37
CA SER A 257 0.78 2.37 30.03
C SER A 257 1.17 3.62 29.24
N VAL A 258 1.21 4.78 29.90
CA VAL A 258 1.69 6.03 29.27
C VAL A 258 3.17 5.92 28.90
N ASP A 259 3.99 5.33 29.76
CA ASP A 259 5.42 5.12 29.47
C ASP A 259 5.62 4.15 28.29
N ILE A 260 4.89 3.03 28.24
CA ILE A 260 4.92 2.07 27.12
C ILE A 260 4.43 2.71 25.82
N MET A 261 3.33 3.47 25.87
CA MET A 261 2.83 4.17 24.70
C MET A 261 3.86 5.18 24.19
N SER A 262 4.46 5.96 25.10
CA SER A 262 5.46 6.99 24.74
C SER A 262 6.71 6.35 24.13
N SER A 263 7.18 5.22 24.66
CA SER A 263 8.30 4.49 24.05
C SER A 263 7.92 3.94 22.67
N THR A 264 6.73 3.34 22.54
CA THR A 264 6.25 2.80 21.26
C THR A 264 6.09 3.90 20.20
N LEU A 265 5.63 5.08 20.59
CA LEU A 265 5.56 6.25 19.71
C LEU A 265 6.95 6.68 19.24
N ASN A 266 7.91 6.79 20.15
CA ASN A 266 9.28 7.15 19.80
C ASN A 266 9.93 6.10 18.88
N ASP A 267 9.80 4.81 19.20
CA ASP A 267 10.33 3.72 18.39
C ASP A 267 9.73 3.75 16.97
N SER A 268 8.42 4.02 16.85
CA SER A 268 7.75 4.18 15.57
C SER A 268 8.26 5.39 14.79
N MET A 269 8.53 6.51 15.47
CA MET A 269 9.10 7.70 14.84
C MET A 269 10.54 7.49 14.36
N ASP A 270 11.36 6.80 15.15
CA ASP A 270 12.75 6.46 14.79
C ASP A 270 12.79 5.51 13.58
N HIS A 271 11.94 4.48 13.57
CA HIS A 271 11.81 3.59 12.41
C HIS A 271 11.34 4.32 11.14
N LEU A 272 10.46 5.31 11.28
CA LEU A 272 10.05 6.14 10.15
C LEU A 272 11.18 7.04 9.66
N ALA A 273 11.97 7.62 10.57
CA ALA A 273 13.14 8.41 10.21
C ALA A 273 14.16 7.57 9.43
N ASP A 274 14.50 6.37 9.93
CA ASP A 274 15.40 5.42 9.26
C ASP A 274 14.88 5.01 7.88
N SER A 275 13.57 4.76 7.76
CA SER A 275 12.94 4.40 6.49
C SER A 275 13.00 5.55 5.48
N VAL A 276 12.78 6.79 5.92
CA VAL A 276 12.89 7.99 5.06
C VAL A 276 14.33 8.20 4.60
N ASP A 277 15.31 8.03 5.48
CA ASP A 277 16.73 8.14 5.13
C ASP A 277 17.16 7.06 4.14
N SER A 278 16.70 5.81 4.34
CA SER A 278 16.93 4.70 3.41
C SER A 278 16.31 4.98 2.03
N MET A 279 15.07 5.48 1.99
CA MET A 279 14.43 5.90 0.73
C MET A 279 15.18 7.04 0.05
N SER A 280 15.63 8.04 0.82
CA SER A 280 16.41 9.18 0.31
C SER A 280 17.73 8.71 -0.32
N SER A 281 18.44 7.78 0.34
CA SER A 281 19.68 7.20 -0.19
C SER A 281 19.43 6.39 -1.47
N THR A 282 18.35 5.60 -1.52
CA THR A 282 17.95 4.82 -2.70
C THR A 282 17.58 5.73 -3.86
N LEU A 283 16.84 6.82 -3.58
CA LEU A 283 16.50 7.83 -4.58
C LEU A 283 17.75 8.54 -5.10
N ASN A 284 18.68 8.94 -4.23
CA ASN A 284 19.95 9.54 -4.66
C ASN A 284 20.77 8.59 -5.55
N TYR A 285 20.83 7.30 -5.20
CA TYR A 285 21.50 6.29 -6.03
C TYR A 285 20.82 6.17 -7.41
N SER A 286 19.49 6.01 -7.43
CA SER A 286 18.71 5.93 -8.66
C SER A 286 18.82 7.20 -9.53
N MET A 287 18.88 8.36 -8.89
CA MET A 287 19.03 9.65 -9.56
C MET A 287 20.43 9.81 -10.16
N ASN A 288 21.48 9.38 -9.46
CA ASN A 288 22.84 9.35 -9.99
C ASN A 288 22.97 8.36 -11.16
N GLU A 289 22.35 7.18 -11.07
CA GLU A 289 22.32 6.19 -12.14
C GLU A 289 21.60 6.73 -13.38
N THR A 290 20.44 7.37 -13.20
CA THR A 290 19.74 8.02 -14.32
C THR A 290 20.52 9.18 -14.90
N HIS A 291 21.25 9.96 -14.10
CA HIS A 291 22.17 10.98 -14.59
C HIS A 291 23.31 10.39 -15.42
N SER A 292 23.97 9.33 -14.93
CA SER A 292 25.03 8.65 -15.68
C SER A 292 24.53 8.14 -17.03
N ARG A 293 23.33 7.54 -17.07
CA ARG A 293 22.73 7.07 -18.31
C ARG A 293 22.35 8.21 -19.25
N LEU A 294 21.91 9.36 -18.72
CA LEU A 294 21.64 10.56 -19.51
C LEU A 294 22.93 11.15 -20.10
N ASP A 295 24.02 11.17 -19.34
CA ASP A 295 25.33 11.62 -19.82
C ASP A 295 25.87 10.69 -20.93
N ASP A 296 25.75 9.37 -20.76
CA ASP A 296 26.11 8.40 -21.80
C ASP A 296 25.26 8.58 -23.06
N MET A 297 23.97 8.85 -22.91
CA MET A 297 23.07 9.15 -24.03
C MET A 297 23.46 10.47 -24.71
N ALA A 298 23.79 11.51 -23.96
CA ALA A 298 24.22 12.79 -24.51
C ALA A 298 25.52 12.63 -25.31
N GLN A 299 26.51 11.92 -24.77
CA GLN A 299 27.76 11.62 -25.47
C GLN A 299 27.53 10.78 -26.74
N SER A 300 26.63 9.79 -26.68
CA SER A 300 26.25 8.98 -27.83
C SER A 300 25.58 9.81 -28.94
N VAL A 301 24.68 10.73 -28.56
CA VAL A 301 24.03 11.66 -29.49
C VAL A 301 25.05 12.60 -30.12
N ASP A 302 25.98 13.16 -29.36
CA ASP A 302 27.04 14.03 -29.87
C ASP A 302 27.98 13.29 -30.83
N HIS A 303 28.36 12.05 -30.49
CA HIS A 303 29.14 11.20 -31.38
C HIS A 303 28.40 10.94 -32.69
N HIS A 304 27.13 10.56 -32.62
CA HIS A 304 26.32 10.31 -33.81
C HIS A 304 26.13 11.57 -34.66
N HIS A 305 25.96 12.73 -34.03
CA HIS A 305 25.86 14.02 -34.71
C HIS A 305 27.15 14.37 -35.46
N ASN A 306 28.30 14.20 -34.82
CA ASN A 306 29.60 14.43 -35.45
C ASN A 306 29.85 13.47 -36.62
N GLU A 307 29.44 12.21 -36.50
CA GLU A 307 29.53 11.24 -37.59
C GLU A 307 28.64 11.64 -38.78
N LEU A 308 27.41 12.08 -38.52
CA LEU A 308 26.50 12.60 -39.54
C LEU A 308 27.06 13.83 -40.25
N LEU A 309 27.67 14.76 -39.51
CA LEU A 309 28.33 15.93 -40.10
C LEU A 309 29.48 15.53 -41.02
N LYS A 310 30.29 14.55 -40.61
CA LYS A 310 31.38 14.00 -41.44
C LYS A 310 30.86 13.37 -42.72
N ILE A 311 29.83 12.52 -42.63
CA ILE A 311 29.19 11.89 -43.79
C ILE A 311 28.64 12.95 -44.77
N LYS A 312 27.99 13.99 -44.22
CA LYS A 312 27.43 15.09 -45.02
C LYS A 312 28.54 15.89 -45.72
N ASN A 313 29.63 16.20 -45.03
CA ASN A 313 30.78 16.89 -45.62
C ASN A 313 31.44 16.07 -46.73
N ASP A 314 31.63 14.76 -46.51
CA ASP A 314 32.18 13.85 -47.52
C ASP A 314 31.27 13.76 -48.75
N GLN A 315 29.95 13.77 -48.55
CA GLN A 315 28.98 13.79 -49.64
C GLN A 315 29.08 15.08 -50.46
N VAL A 316 29.15 16.25 -49.81
CA VAL A 316 29.33 17.55 -50.49
C VAL A 316 30.66 17.59 -51.25
N ALA A 317 31.74 17.05 -50.68
CA ALA A 317 33.03 16.99 -51.35
C ALA A 317 32.99 16.09 -52.60
N ARG A 318 32.31 14.93 -52.52
CA ARG A 318 32.09 14.03 -53.67
C ARG A 318 31.24 14.70 -54.75
N GLU A 319 30.17 15.39 -54.37
CA GLU A 319 29.30 16.13 -55.28
C GLU A 319 30.07 17.23 -56.01
N LYS A 320 30.87 18.03 -55.29
CA LYS A 320 31.72 19.07 -55.88
C LYS A 320 32.74 18.49 -56.87
N ARG A 321 33.33 17.32 -56.57
CA ARG A 321 34.23 16.61 -57.50
C ARG A 321 33.49 16.14 -58.75
N ALA A 322 32.30 15.56 -58.60
CA ALA A 322 31.47 15.11 -59.72
C ALA A 322 31.04 16.28 -60.62
N LEU A 323 30.64 17.41 -60.03
CA LEU A 323 30.32 18.64 -60.76
C LEU A 323 31.53 19.18 -61.52
N LYS A 324 32.73 19.19 -60.89
CA LYS A 324 33.98 19.58 -61.57
C LYS A 324 34.34 18.65 -62.73
N MET A 325 34.07 17.34 -62.59
CA MET A 325 34.25 16.37 -63.68
C MET A 325 33.27 16.61 -64.84
N LEU A 326 31.99 16.86 -64.54
CA LEU A 326 30.97 17.22 -65.54
C LEU A 326 31.34 18.52 -66.29
N ASP A 327 31.80 19.53 -65.57
CA ASP A 327 32.23 20.81 -66.14
C ASP A 327 33.45 20.66 -67.06
N ASN A 328 34.44 19.84 -66.66
CA ASN A 328 35.60 19.52 -67.50
C ASN A 328 35.21 18.80 -68.80
N ILE A 329 34.21 17.90 -68.75
CA ILE A 329 33.67 17.20 -69.92
C ILE A 329 32.95 18.18 -70.86
N GLN A 330 32.12 19.08 -70.32
CA GLN A 330 31.42 20.09 -71.13
C GLN A 330 32.40 21.03 -71.86
N HIS A 331 33.49 21.42 -71.21
CA HIS A 331 34.45 22.39 -71.75
C HIS A 331 35.67 21.76 -72.47
N HIS A 332 35.68 20.44 -72.72
CA HIS A 332 36.79 19.71 -73.37
C HIS A 332 38.16 19.97 -72.72
N ARG A 333 38.21 20.25 -71.42
CA ARG A 333 39.45 20.49 -70.69
C ARG A 333 39.99 19.16 -70.14
N LYS A 334 41.24 18.82 -70.49
CA LYS A 334 41.92 17.65 -69.90
C LYS A 334 42.12 17.87 -68.38
N PRO A 335 41.88 16.85 -67.53
CA PRO A 335 42.06 16.99 -66.10
C PRO A 335 43.53 17.30 -65.75
N SER A 336 43.74 18.37 -64.98
CA SER A 336 45.04 18.72 -64.41
C SER A 336 45.46 17.65 -63.41
N ILE A 337 46.64 17.04 -63.62
CA ILE A 337 47.20 15.95 -62.80
C ILE A 337 47.87 16.48 -61.52
N PHE A 338 47.93 17.80 -61.31
CA PHE A 338 48.49 18.38 -60.09
C PHE A 338 47.36 18.92 -59.21
N ASP A 339 47.01 18.15 -58.18
CA ASP A 339 46.62 18.60 -56.84
C ASP A 339 46.40 17.32 -55.98
N GLN A 340 47.45 16.93 -55.26
CA GLN A 340 47.40 16.01 -54.12
C GLN A 340 47.32 16.82 -52.83
#